data_AF-A0AAD6HM78-F1
#
_entry.id   AF-A0AAD6HM78-F1
#
_cell.length_a   1.000
_cell.length_b   1.000
_cell.length_c   1.000
_cell.angle_alpha   90.00
_cell.angle_beta   90.00
_cell.angle_gamma   90.00
#
_symmetry.space_group_name_H-M   'P 1'
#
loop_
_entity.id
_entity.type
_entity.pdbx_description
1 polymer ?
#
loop_
_entity_poly.entity_id
_entity_poly.type
_entity_poly.pdbx_seq_one_letter_code
_entity_poly.pdbx_strand_id
1 'polypeptide(L)'
;MLSKVSSQASGITELSIPNEWKTLLRGLLDKGVRVTVQDVQRVWQLALGRVNQIDGLASQTFQKFAQYEPRQLVELAEASTSVGLHVGTQGRRGRTRPIFGLFFYGEPVAVAVQVGSNGFIVSMNPSNLEKVVKSNPRHRSINELIAILRASHSWPI
;
A
#
# COMPACT_ATOMS: atom_id res chain seq x y z
N MET A 1 0.71 -15.43 27.99
CA MET A 1 0.50 -14.89 26.62
C MET A 1 -0.25 -15.82 25.67
N LEU A 2 -0.51 -17.10 26.01
CA LEU A 2 -1.16 -18.08 25.14
C LEU A 2 -2.67 -17.85 24.89
N SER A 3 -3.38 -17.06 25.71
CA SER A 3 -4.85 -16.94 25.65
C SER A 3 -5.41 -16.04 24.55
N LYS A 4 -4.62 -15.08 24.02
CA LYS A 4 -5.07 -14.17 22.94
C LYS A 4 -4.95 -14.77 21.54
N VAL A 5 -3.98 -15.67 21.35
CA VAL A 5 -3.74 -16.34 20.06
C VAL A 5 -4.84 -17.38 19.82
N SER A 6 -5.27 -18.11 20.86
CA SER A 6 -6.32 -19.12 20.74
C SER A 6 -7.69 -18.52 20.36
N SER A 7 -8.04 -17.34 20.87
CA SER A 7 -9.29 -16.65 20.51
C SER A 7 -9.30 -16.07 19.09
N GLN A 8 -8.12 -15.77 18.53
CA GLN A 8 -8.00 -15.30 17.13
C GLN A 8 -8.00 -16.48 16.15
N ALA A 9 -7.42 -17.62 16.53
CA ALA A 9 -7.40 -18.83 15.72
C ALA A 9 -8.79 -19.46 15.54
N SER A 10 -9.64 -19.43 16.57
CA SER A 10 -11.03 -19.90 16.48
C SER A 10 -11.86 -19.05 15.52
N GLY A 11 -11.72 -17.72 15.55
CA GLY A 11 -12.40 -16.79 14.64
C GLY A 11 -12.05 -16.96 13.15
N ILE A 12 -10.87 -17.53 12.82
CA ILE A 12 -10.50 -17.83 11.42
C ILE A 12 -11.36 -18.95 10.82
N THR A 13 -11.78 -19.90 11.66
CA THR A 13 -12.51 -21.10 11.23
C THR A 13 -13.89 -20.73 10.67
N GLU A 14 -14.51 -19.70 11.24
CA GLU A 14 -15.84 -19.19 10.91
C GLU A 14 -15.85 -18.25 9.68
N LEU A 15 -14.68 -17.91 9.13
CA LEU A 15 -14.61 -17.01 7.98
C LEU A 15 -15.17 -17.66 6.71
N SER A 16 -15.97 -16.91 5.96
CA SER A 16 -16.49 -17.33 4.65
C SER A 16 -15.46 -17.09 3.53
N ILE A 17 -14.23 -17.56 3.74
CA ILE A 17 -13.10 -17.47 2.79
C ILE A 17 -12.57 -18.87 2.45
N PRO A 18 -11.86 -19.07 1.33
CA PRO A 18 -11.32 -20.38 0.97
C PRO A 18 -10.36 -20.94 2.04
N ASN A 19 -10.33 -22.27 2.19
CA ASN A 19 -9.55 -22.94 3.25
C ASN A 19 -8.04 -22.69 3.14
N GLU A 20 -7.50 -22.55 1.93
CA GLU A 20 -6.08 -22.21 1.71
C GLU A 20 -5.68 -20.91 2.41
N TRP A 21 -6.57 -19.90 2.39
CA TRP A 21 -6.37 -18.63 3.07
C TRP A 21 -6.47 -18.78 4.58
N LYS A 22 -7.42 -19.59 5.08
CA LYS A 22 -7.50 -19.91 6.52
C LYS A 22 -6.20 -20.53 7.03
N THR A 23 -5.60 -21.44 6.25
CA THR A 23 -4.33 -22.09 6.56
C THR A 23 -3.18 -21.08 6.57
N LEU A 24 -3.09 -20.20 5.57
CA LEU A 24 -2.10 -19.13 5.51
C LEU A 24 -2.16 -18.22 6.74
N LEU A 25 -3.37 -17.82 7.14
CA LEU A 25 -3.59 -16.91 8.26
C LEU A 25 -3.21 -17.51 9.61
N ARG A 26 -3.54 -18.78 9.82
CA ARG A 26 -3.09 -19.52 11.01
C ARG A 26 -1.56 -19.56 11.04
N GLY A 27 -0.92 -19.86 9.91
CA GLY A 27 0.54 -19.83 9.80
C GLY A 27 1.16 -18.46 10.08
N LEU A 28 0.49 -17.36 9.71
CA LEU A 28 0.93 -16.00 10.03
C LEU A 28 0.78 -15.68 11.52
N LEU A 29 -0.35 -16.04 12.13
CA LEU A 29 -0.58 -15.86 13.56
C LEU A 29 0.40 -16.68 14.41
N ASP A 30 0.67 -17.93 14.03
CA ASP A 30 1.62 -18.82 14.71
C ASP A 30 3.05 -18.26 14.66
N LYS A 31 3.40 -17.53 13.59
CA LYS A 31 4.65 -16.80 13.45
C LYS A 31 4.68 -15.47 14.22
N GLY A 32 3.65 -15.17 15.01
CA GLY A 32 3.53 -13.94 15.78
C GLY A 32 3.20 -12.70 14.95
N VAL A 33 2.85 -12.86 13.67
CA VAL A 33 2.43 -11.75 12.81
C VAL A 33 1.03 -11.32 13.25
N ARG A 34 0.91 -10.09 13.73
CA ARG A 34 -0.38 -9.53 14.15
C ARG A 34 -1.20 -9.10 12.93
N VAL A 35 -2.01 -10.02 12.40
CA VAL A 35 -3.00 -9.75 11.34
C VAL A 35 -4.38 -9.83 11.97
N THR A 36 -5.22 -8.80 11.79
CA THR A 36 -6.60 -8.83 12.28
C THR A 36 -7.52 -9.47 11.24
N VAL A 37 -8.64 -10.04 11.67
CA VAL A 37 -9.66 -10.61 10.77
C VAL A 37 -10.13 -9.59 9.71
N GLN A 38 -10.23 -8.32 10.08
CA GLN A 38 -10.56 -7.24 9.13
C GLN A 38 -9.48 -7.04 8.07
N ASP A 39 -8.20 -7.13 8.44
CA ASP A 39 -7.09 -7.02 7.46
C ASP A 39 -7.16 -8.15 6.43
N VAL A 40 -7.51 -9.36 6.88
CA VAL A 40 -7.70 -10.53 6.02
C VAL A 40 -8.84 -10.34 5.05
N GLN A 41 -10.03 -10.00 5.56
CA GLN A 41 -11.21 -9.80 4.74
C GLN A 41 -10.95 -8.70 3.71
N ARG A 42 -10.23 -7.65 4.10
CA ARG A 42 -9.81 -6.57 3.21
C ARG A 42 -8.89 -7.07 2.09
N VAL A 43 -7.84 -7.81 2.41
CA VAL A 43 -6.92 -8.40 1.41
C VAL A 43 -7.66 -9.37 0.49
N TRP A 44 -8.55 -10.20 1.03
CA TRP A 44 -9.34 -11.15 0.26
C TRP A 44 -10.31 -10.47 -0.71
N GLN A 45 -11.05 -9.47 -0.25
CA GLN A 45 -11.95 -8.69 -1.09
C GLN A 45 -11.17 -7.92 -2.18
N LEU A 46 -9.96 -7.41 -1.87
CA LEU A 46 -9.06 -6.83 -2.87
C LEU A 46 -8.62 -7.87 -3.92
N ALA A 47 -8.19 -9.05 -3.49
CA ALA A 47 -7.75 -10.13 -4.38
C ALA A 47 -8.86 -10.62 -5.33
N LEU A 48 -10.12 -10.56 -4.88
CA LEU A 48 -11.30 -10.88 -5.70
C LEU A 48 -11.80 -9.71 -6.57
N GLY A 49 -11.15 -8.55 -6.52
CA GLY A 49 -11.62 -7.34 -7.21
C GLY A 49 -12.92 -6.75 -6.65
N ARG A 50 -13.34 -7.19 -5.45
CA ARG A 50 -14.58 -6.81 -4.77
C ARG A 50 -14.38 -5.60 -3.86
N VAL A 51 -13.72 -4.61 -4.41
CA VAL A 51 -13.33 -3.38 -3.73
C VAL A 51 -14.49 -2.66 -3.05
N ASN A 52 -15.64 -2.63 -3.70
CA ASN A 52 -16.85 -1.95 -3.24
C ASN A 52 -17.47 -2.60 -1.98
N GLN A 53 -16.99 -3.79 -1.59
CA GLN A 53 -17.47 -4.54 -0.43
C GLN A 53 -16.60 -4.31 0.82
N ILE A 54 -15.63 -3.40 0.77
CA ILE A 54 -14.74 -3.11 1.89
C ILE A 54 -15.21 -1.82 2.58
N ASP A 55 -15.92 -1.97 3.70
CA ASP A 55 -16.37 -0.86 4.54
C ASP A 55 -15.19 0.04 4.96
N GLY A 56 -15.36 1.35 4.78
CA GLY A 56 -14.35 2.36 5.08
C GLY A 56 -13.18 2.46 4.09
N LEU A 57 -13.06 1.56 3.10
CA LEU A 57 -12.11 1.75 2.00
C LEU A 57 -12.74 2.61 0.88
N ALA A 58 -14.04 2.43 0.63
CA ALA A 58 -14.82 3.04 -0.46
C ALA A 58 -14.81 4.58 -0.51
N SER A 59 -14.73 5.28 0.63
CA SER A 59 -15.12 6.71 0.65
C SER A 59 -13.98 7.73 0.54
N GLN A 60 -12.78 7.45 1.07
CA GLN A 60 -11.66 8.43 1.07
C GLN A 60 -10.40 7.94 0.36
N THR A 61 -10.13 6.63 0.36
CA THR A 61 -8.91 6.08 -0.23
C THR A 61 -9.07 5.89 -1.74
N PHE A 62 -10.26 5.47 -2.20
CA PHE A 62 -10.55 5.37 -3.64
C PHE A 62 -10.70 6.71 -4.32
N GLN A 63 -11.29 7.73 -3.71
CA GLN A 63 -11.34 9.06 -4.33
C GLN A 63 -9.95 9.58 -4.70
N LYS A 64 -8.95 9.27 -3.88
CA LYS A 64 -7.56 9.69 -4.08
C LYS A 64 -6.84 8.95 -5.19
N PHE A 65 -7.31 7.78 -5.59
CA PHE A 65 -6.74 6.96 -6.66
C PHE A 65 -7.81 6.51 -7.67
N ALA A 66 -8.89 7.29 -7.83
CA ALA A 66 -10.07 6.87 -8.58
C ALA A 66 -9.79 6.64 -10.07
N GLN A 67 -8.65 7.15 -10.56
CA GLN A 67 -8.14 6.94 -11.90
C GLN A 67 -7.55 5.54 -12.15
N TYR A 68 -7.34 4.74 -11.11
CA TYR A 68 -6.73 3.41 -11.22
C TYR A 68 -7.73 2.31 -10.92
N GLU A 69 -7.72 1.28 -11.75
CA GLU A 69 -8.45 0.04 -11.50
C GLU A 69 -7.92 -0.67 -10.24
N PRO A 70 -8.73 -1.46 -9.52
CA PRO A 70 -8.30 -2.20 -8.33
C PRO A 70 -6.99 -2.99 -8.49
N ARG A 71 -6.77 -3.61 -9.66
CA ARG A 71 -5.54 -4.35 -9.96
C ARG A 71 -4.33 -3.42 -10.07
N GLN A 72 -4.50 -2.27 -10.72
CA GLN A 72 -3.45 -1.25 -10.84
C GLN A 72 -3.07 -0.66 -9.48
N LEU A 73 -3.96 -0.65 -8.49
CA LEU A 73 -3.61 -0.23 -7.14
C LEU A 73 -2.68 -1.23 -6.43
N VAL A 74 -2.88 -2.53 -6.68
CA VAL A 74 -1.98 -3.57 -6.16
C VAL A 74 -0.61 -3.45 -6.82
N GLU A 75 -0.59 -3.30 -8.15
CA GLU A 75 0.63 -3.08 -8.92
C GLU A 75 1.35 -1.79 -8.52
N LEU A 76 0.63 -0.71 -8.25
CA LEU A 76 1.21 0.55 -7.77
C LEU A 76 1.86 0.36 -6.39
N ALA A 77 1.27 -0.46 -5.52
CA ALA A 77 1.87 -0.79 -4.22
C ALA A 77 3.18 -1.54 -4.38
N GLU A 78 3.20 -2.54 -5.26
CA GLU A 78 4.40 -3.29 -5.59
C GLU A 78 5.46 -2.40 -6.24
N ALA A 79 5.13 -1.73 -7.35
CA ALA A 79 6.03 -0.88 -8.11
C ALA A 79 6.64 0.25 -7.27
N SER A 80 5.83 0.89 -6.41
CA SER A 80 6.33 1.96 -5.54
C SER A 80 7.37 1.49 -4.53
N THR A 81 7.35 0.21 -4.12
CA THR A 81 8.30 -0.34 -3.14
C THR A 81 9.42 -1.18 -3.75
N SER A 82 9.28 -1.61 -5.01
CA SER A 82 10.31 -2.37 -5.73
C SER A 82 11.23 -1.50 -6.58
N VAL A 83 10.65 -0.57 -7.36
CA VAL A 83 11.38 0.25 -8.34
C VAL A 83 11.24 1.75 -8.10
N GLY A 84 10.38 2.16 -7.17
CA GLY A 84 10.13 3.56 -6.85
C GLY A 84 11.37 4.27 -6.30
N LEU A 85 11.65 5.47 -6.82
CA LEU A 85 12.71 6.33 -6.31
C LEU A 85 12.23 7.05 -5.05
N HIS A 86 13.01 7.03 -3.97
CA HIS A 86 12.69 7.82 -2.78
C HIS A 86 12.86 9.32 -3.06
N VAL A 87 11.75 10.07 -3.06
CA VAL A 87 11.70 11.49 -3.46
C VAL A 87 11.33 12.45 -2.32
N GLY A 88 10.96 11.93 -1.15
CA GLY A 88 10.68 12.75 0.03
C GLY A 88 9.93 12.00 1.12
N THR A 89 9.36 12.75 2.07
CA THR A 89 8.62 12.16 3.20
C THR A 89 7.34 12.93 3.49
N GLN A 90 6.25 12.21 3.80
CA GLN A 90 4.97 12.79 4.22
C GLN A 90 4.72 12.55 5.71
N GLY A 91 4.36 13.59 6.46
CA GLY A 91 3.96 13.49 7.87
C GLY A 91 4.63 14.55 8.74
N ARG A 92 4.40 14.47 10.06
CA ARG A 92 5.06 15.30 11.09
C ARG A 92 5.73 14.40 12.12
N ARG A 93 6.72 14.96 12.84
CA ARG A 93 7.58 14.34 13.88
C ARG A 93 7.02 13.03 14.46
N GLY A 94 7.75 11.92 14.27
CA GLY A 94 7.46 10.60 14.85
C GLY A 94 6.58 9.67 14.00
N ARG A 95 5.86 10.17 12.99
CA ARG A 95 5.11 9.36 12.01
C ARG A 95 5.33 9.88 10.60
N THR A 96 6.50 9.56 10.05
CA THR A 96 6.90 9.90 8.68
C THR A 96 6.70 8.70 7.76
N ARG A 97 6.13 8.96 6.58
CA ARG A 97 5.98 7.98 5.50
C ARG A 97 6.94 8.33 4.37
N PRO A 98 7.80 7.42 3.89
CA PRO A 98 8.56 7.67 2.67
C PRO A 98 7.61 7.89 1.48
N ILE A 99 7.98 8.82 0.61
CA ILE A 99 7.33 9.08 -0.67
C ILE A 99 8.21 8.51 -1.76
N PHE A 100 7.65 7.60 -2.54
CA PHE A 100 8.28 7.01 -3.71
C PHE A 100 7.69 7.59 -4.99
N GLY A 101 8.55 8.01 -5.91
CA GLY A 101 8.18 8.48 -7.24
C GLY A 101 8.58 7.48 -8.32
N LEU A 102 7.75 7.34 -9.35
CA LEU A 102 8.01 6.47 -10.50
C LEU A 102 7.18 6.92 -11.71
N PHE A 103 7.49 6.42 -12.91
CA PHE A 103 6.54 6.42 -14.01
C PHE A 103 5.65 5.17 -13.92
N PHE A 104 4.36 5.35 -13.73
CA PHE A 104 3.37 4.28 -13.63
C PHE A 104 2.35 4.43 -14.77
N TYR A 105 2.27 3.45 -15.65
CA TYR A 105 1.50 3.44 -16.90
C TYR A 105 1.70 4.71 -17.73
N GLY A 106 2.95 5.13 -17.90
CA GLY A 106 3.32 6.30 -18.70
C GLY A 106 3.15 7.64 -18.00
N GLU A 107 2.66 7.66 -16.76
CA GLU A 107 2.42 8.88 -15.99
C GLU A 107 3.37 9.01 -14.79
N PRO A 108 3.94 10.19 -14.50
CA PRO A 108 4.73 10.41 -13.32
C PRO A 108 3.82 10.44 -12.09
N VAL A 109 4.08 9.57 -11.12
CA VAL A 109 3.32 9.49 -9.88
C VAL A 109 4.25 9.59 -8.68
N ALA A 110 3.73 10.12 -7.57
CA ALA A 110 4.37 10.04 -6.27
C ALA A 110 3.40 9.49 -5.24
N VAL A 111 3.86 8.52 -4.45
CA VAL A 111 3.02 7.79 -3.48
C VAL A 111 3.72 7.74 -2.14
N ALA A 112 3.04 8.21 -1.10
CA ALA A 112 3.48 8.02 0.28
C ALA A 112 3.05 6.64 0.77
N VAL A 113 4.02 5.81 1.14
CA VAL A 113 3.79 4.43 1.55
C VAL A 113 3.96 4.31 3.06
N GLN A 114 3.02 3.63 3.72
CA GLN A 114 3.18 3.20 5.11
C GLN A 114 3.35 1.69 5.15
N VAL A 115 4.47 1.26 5.74
CA VAL A 115 4.78 -0.15 6.00
C VAL A 115 4.49 -0.44 7.47
N GLY A 116 3.78 -1.52 7.75
CA GLY A 116 3.52 -2.03 9.09
C GLY A 116 4.77 -2.65 9.71
N SER A 117 4.74 -2.91 11.02
CA SER A 117 5.85 -3.57 11.73
C SER A 117 6.16 -4.99 11.24
N ASN A 118 5.26 -5.57 10.44
CA ASN A 118 5.38 -6.87 9.81
C ASN A 118 5.97 -6.81 8.39
N GLY A 119 6.41 -5.62 7.92
CA GLY A 119 6.99 -5.44 6.60
C GLY A 119 5.97 -5.31 5.45
N PHE A 120 4.67 -5.37 5.74
CA PHE A 120 3.62 -5.25 4.73
C PHE A 120 3.16 -3.80 4.55
N ILE A 121 2.79 -3.42 3.32
CA ILE A 121 2.17 -2.12 3.04
C ILE A 121 0.77 -2.12 3.68
N VAL A 122 0.54 -1.18 4.59
CA VAL A 122 -0.75 -1.03 5.30
C VAL A 122 -1.55 0.18 4.82
N SER A 123 -0.91 1.14 4.16
CA SER A 123 -1.62 2.22 3.47
C SER A 123 -0.74 2.90 2.42
N MET A 124 -1.39 3.48 1.42
CA MET A 124 -0.79 4.36 0.43
C MET A 124 -1.62 5.62 0.28
N ASN A 125 -0.97 6.74 0.00
CA ASN A 125 -1.62 8.00 -0.35
C ASN A 125 -0.93 8.63 -1.55
N PRO A 126 -1.67 9.20 -2.52
CA PRO A 126 -1.04 9.98 -3.57
C PRO A 126 -0.39 11.21 -2.93
N SER A 127 0.74 11.60 -3.50
CA SER A 127 1.43 12.84 -3.19
C SER A 127 1.50 13.70 -4.46
N ASN A 128 1.32 15.00 -4.29
CA ASN A 128 1.47 15.95 -5.39
C ASN A 128 2.97 16.17 -5.64
N LEU A 129 3.42 15.94 -6.89
CA LEU A 129 4.81 16.11 -7.30
C LEU A 129 5.34 17.54 -7.08
N GLU A 130 4.54 18.57 -7.34
CA GLU A 130 4.93 19.96 -7.07
C GLU A 130 5.18 20.19 -5.59
N LYS A 131 4.37 19.57 -4.72
CA LYS A 131 4.55 19.65 -3.28
C LYS A 131 5.84 18.94 -2.86
N VAL A 132 6.15 17.79 -3.46
CA VAL A 132 7.40 17.05 -3.23
C VAL A 132 8.61 17.93 -3.57
N VAL A 133 8.62 18.54 -4.75
CA VAL A 133 9.67 19.47 -5.19
C VAL A 133 9.81 20.65 -4.24
N LYS A 134 8.70 21.32 -3.88
CA LYS A 134 8.71 22.45 -2.93
C LYS A 134 9.28 22.07 -1.56
N SER A 135 9.06 20.82 -1.13
CA SER A 135 9.51 20.33 0.17
C SER A 135 10.92 19.72 0.17
N ASN A 136 11.48 19.43 -1.01
CA ASN A 136 12.75 18.73 -1.15
C ASN A 136 13.72 19.57 -2.01
N PRO A 137 14.70 20.25 -1.40
CA PRO A 137 15.62 21.13 -2.12
C PRO A 137 16.54 20.39 -3.11
N ARG A 138 16.54 19.05 -3.11
CA ARG A 138 17.29 18.24 -4.10
C ARG A 138 16.67 18.27 -5.49
N HIS A 139 15.40 18.67 -5.64
CA HIS A 139 14.73 18.79 -6.92
C HIS A 139 14.50 20.28 -7.21
N ARG A 140 15.10 20.83 -8.26
CA ARG A 140 15.00 22.27 -8.56
C ARG A 140 13.70 22.63 -9.26
N SER A 141 13.11 21.67 -9.98
CA SER A 141 11.83 21.85 -10.67
C SER A 141 11.05 20.56 -10.82
N ILE A 142 9.75 20.68 -11.13
CA ILE A 142 8.90 19.52 -11.46
C ILE A 142 9.38 18.82 -12.74
N ASN A 143 9.82 19.57 -13.75
CA ASN A 143 10.31 19.01 -15.01
C ASN A 143 11.57 18.18 -14.81
N GLU A 144 12.48 18.64 -13.95
CA GLU A 144 13.68 17.90 -13.56
C GLU A 144 13.32 16.60 -12.84
N LEU A 145 12.39 16.66 -11.87
CA LEU A 145 11.92 15.47 -11.18
C LEU A 145 11.30 14.47 -12.15
N ILE A 146 10.43 14.91 -13.06
CA ILE A 146 9.80 14.05 -14.08
C ILE A 146 10.86 13.42 -14.98
N ALA A 147 11.87 14.18 -15.42
CA ALA A 147 12.96 13.64 -16.24
C ALA A 147 13.76 12.57 -15.49
N ILE A 148 14.06 12.79 -14.20
CA ILE A 148 14.72 11.79 -13.34
C ILE A 148 13.85 10.55 -13.21
N LEU A 149 12.55 10.70 -12.92
CA LEU A 149 11.64 9.56 -12.77
C LEU A 149 11.57 8.74 -14.07
N ARG A 150 11.42 9.40 -15.21
CA ARG A 150 11.36 8.77 -16.53
C ARG A 150 12.65 8.02 -16.87
N ALA A 151 13.79 8.62 -16.57
CA ALA A 151 15.10 8.01 -16.81
C ALA A 151 15.41 6.89 -15.80
N SER A 152 14.84 6.97 -14.60
CA SER A 152 15.04 5.97 -13.56
C SER A 152 14.28 4.69 -13.90
N HIS A 153 12.95 4.70 -13.92
CA HIS A 153 12.14 3.50 -14.13
C HIS A 153 10.69 3.83 -14.56
N SER A 154 10.13 2.98 -15.42
CA SER A 154 8.71 2.96 -15.80
C SER A 154 8.09 1.60 -15.49
N TRP A 155 6.79 1.57 -15.16
CA TRP A 155 6.02 0.37 -14.85
C TRP A 155 4.68 0.36 -15.58
N PRO A 156 4.26 -0.74 -16.24
CA PRO A 156 5.07 -1.90 -16.56
C PRO A 156 6.24 -1.53 -17.48
N ILE A 157 7.25 -2.40 -17.52
CA ILE A 157 8.34 -2.32 -18.50
C ILE A 157 7.77 -2.61 -19.90
#